data_AF-A0A2V3WB02-F1
#
_entry.id   AF-A0A2V3WB02-F1
#
_cell.length_a   1.000
_cell.length_b   1.000
_cell.length_c   1.000
_cell.angle_alpha   90.00
_cell.angle_beta   90.00
_cell.angle_gamma   90.00
#
_symmetry.space_group_name_H-M   'P 1'
#
loop_
_entity.id
_entity.type
_entity.pdbx_description
1 polymer ?
#
loop_
_entity_poly.entity_id
_entity_poly.type
_entity_poly.pdbx_seq_one_letter_code
_entity_poly.pdbx_strand_id
1 'polypeptide(L)'
;MQAVKKLAPGMIMVIVSLIFFSQALVMEKASILDPAGGSFFPALISIIMLLTGISVLLQQRPTHQSEENKEETFSLKEYKFILTFFAMIVVYVILLSIITFFPATFIFLCASMLYLKNVSWKVNILVSIGSVIVIYLLFSKLFHIIFP
;
A
#
# COMPACT_ATOMS: atom_id res chain seq x y z
N MET A 1 -13.00 -21.78 22.30
CA MET A 1 -13.45 -20.61 21.50
C MET A 1 -12.47 -19.43 21.47
N GLN A 2 -11.72 -19.11 22.54
CA GLN A 2 -10.80 -17.97 22.55
C GLN A 2 -9.54 -18.15 21.68
N ALA A 3 -9.00 -19.38 21.56
CA ALA A 3 -7.84 -19.66 20.70
C ALA A 3 -8.12 -19.40 19.21
N VAL A 4 -9.32 -19.79 18.73
CA VAL A 4 -9.75 -19.55 17.34
C VAL A 4 -9.88 -18.05 17.04
N LYS A 5 -10.40 -17.25 17.99
CA LYS A 5 -10.48 -15.79 17.83
C LYS A 5 -9.13 -15.10 17.73
N LYS A 6 -8.09 -15.62 18.40
CA LYS A 6 -6.72 -15.07 18.35
C LYS A 6 -6.01 -15.38 17.02
N LEU A 7 -6.33 -16.53 16.42
CA LEU A 7 -5.74 -16.97 15.14
C LEU A 7 -6.55 -16.50 13.92
N ALA A 8 -7.78 -16.01 14.13
CA ALA A 8 -8.69 -15.56 13.08
C ALA A 8 -8.07 -14.54 12.09
N PRO A 9 -7.43 -13.44 12.51
CA PRO A 9 -6.84 -12.49 11.56
C PRO A 9 -5.72 -13.10 10.71
N GLY A 10 -4.87 -13.95 11.29
CA GLY A 10 -3.82 -14.66 10.56
C GLY A 10 -4.39 -15.68 9.57
N MET A 11 -5.39 -16.46 9.99
CA MET A 11 -6.10 -17.39 9.10
C MET A 11 -6.79 -16.68 7.94
N ILE A 12 -7.49 -15.57 8.21
CA ILE A 12 -8.15 -14.77 7.17
C ILE A 12 -7.12 -14.24 6.18
N MET A 13 -6.00 -13.67 6.66
CA MET A 13 -4.93 -13.20 5.76
C MET A 13 -4.37 -14.31 4.88
N VAL A 14 -4.12 -15.50 5.44
CA VAL A 14 -3.61 -16.65 4.67
C VAL A 14 -4.64 -17.15 3.64
N ILE A 15 -5.92 -17.21 4.00
CA ILE A 15 -6.98 -17.63 3.07
C ILE A 15 -7.12 -16.60 1.93
N VAL A 16 -7.17 -15.30 2.26
CA VAL A 16 -7.25 -14.22 1.27
C VAL A 16 -6.03 -14.25 0.36
N SER A 17 -4.82 -14.42 0.91
CA SER A 17 -3.61 -14.46 0.09
C SER A 17 -3.58 -15.66 -0.85
N LEU A 18 -4.03 -16.85 -0.41
CA LEU A 18 -4.15 -18.02 -1.27
C LEU A 18 -5.14 -17.80 -2.42
N ILE A 19 -6.29 -17.17 -2.14
CA ILE A 19 -7.28 -16.83 -3.18
C ILE A 19 -6.64 -15.86 -4.18
N PHE A 20 -6.07 -14.75 -3.74
CA PHE A 20 -5.46 -13.78 -4.64
C PHE A 20 -4.28 -14.36 -5.43
N PHE A 21 -3.48 -15.23 -4.81
CA PHE A 21 -2.40 -15.94 -5.48
C PHE A 21 -2.94 -16.85 -6.58
N SER A 22 -4.00 -17.63 -6.29
CA SER A 22 -4.64 -18.48 -7.30
C SER A 22 -5.20 -17.67 -8.47
N GLN A 23 -5.81 -16.51 -8.21
CA GLN A 23 -6.29 -15.62 -9.26
C GLN A 23 -5.14 -15.04 -10.10
N ALA A 24 -4.01 -14.74 -9.47
CA ALA A 24 -2.80 -14.30 -10.16
C ALA A 24 -2.22 -15.39 -11.08
N LEU A 25 -2.30 -16.67 -10.68
CA LEU A 25 -1.88 -17.82 -11.50
C LEU A 25 -2.82 -18.07 -12.70
N VAL A 26 -4.12 -17.79 -12.55
CA VAL A 26 -5.13 -17.97 -13.60
C VAL A 26 -5.12 -16.84 -14.63
N MET A 27 -4.43 -15.71 -14.38
CA MET A 27 -4.20 -14.67 -15.39
C MET A 27 -3.23 -15.17 -16.48
N GLU A 28 -3.78 -15.98 -17.40
CA GLU A 28 -3.13 -16.84 -18.41
C GLU A 28 -2.28 -16.13 -19.48
N LYS A 29 -1.93 -14.85 -19.32
CA LYS A 29 -1.19 -14.11 -20.36
C LYS A 29 0.02 -13.32 -19.89
N ALA A 30 0.26 -13.23 -18.59
CA ALA A 30 1.44 -12.56 -18.05
C ALA A 30 2.24 -13.59 -17.25
N SER A 31 3.45 -13.90 -17.71
CA SER A 31 4.40 -14.68 -16.93
C SER A 31 4.52 -14.04 -15.55
N ILE A 32 4.38 -14.81 -14.47
CA ILE A 32 4.44 -14.27 -13.10
C ILE A 32 5.80 -13.63 -12.81
N LEU A 33 6.82 -14.01 -13.59
CA LEU A 33 8.18 -13.45 -13.55
C LEU A 33 8.36 -12.21 -14.43
N ASP A 34 7.38 -11.85 -15.27
CA ASP A 34 7.41 -10.61 -16.03
C ASP A 34 6.96 -9.45 -15.12
N PRO A 35 7.87 -8.55 -14.71
CA PRO A 35 7.53 -7.48 -13.79
C PRO A 35 6.61 -6.41 -14.41
N ALA A 36 6.50 -6.38 -15.76
CA ALA A 36 5.54 -5.55 -16.48
C ALA A 36 4.16 -6.22 -16.62
N GLY A 37 4.07 -7.50 -16.28
CA GLY A 37 2.88 -8.32 -16.42
C GLY A 37 1.79 -7.97 -15.40
N GLY A 38 0.53 -7.99 -15.82
CA GLY A 38 -0.61 -7.69 -14.94
C GLY A 38 -0.80 -8.65 -13.75
N SER A 39 -0.15 -9.83 -13.78
CA SER A 39 -0.16 -10.82 -12.71
C SER A 39 0.93 -10.60 -11.64
N PHE A 40 1.96 -9.80 -11.93
CA PHE A 40 3.13 -9.64 -11.05
C PHE A 40 2.78 -9.00 -9.69
N PHE A 41 2.11 -7.85 -9.70
CA PHE A 41 1.74 -7.15 -8.47
C PHE A 41 0.75 -7.96 -7.60
N PRO A 42 -0.34 -8.54 -8.15
CA PRO A 42 -1.20 -9.44 -7.38
C PRO A 42 -0.43 -10.61 -6.77
N ALA A 43 0.49 -11.24 -7.50
CA ALA A 43 1.30 -12.34 -6.99
C ALA A 43 2.24 -11.89 -5.86
N LEU A 44 2.96 -10.78 -6.05
CA LEU A 44 3.88 -10.22 -5.06
C LEU A 44 3.17 -9.87 -3.75
N ILE A 45 2.03 -9.17 -3.83
CA ILE A 45 1.22 -8.80 -2.66
C ILE A 45 0.73 -10.06 -1.94
N SER A 46 0.27 -11.06 -2.71
CA SER A 46 -0.20 -12.33 -2.13
C SER A 46 0.92 -13.07 -1.39
N ILE A 47 2.14 -13.10 -1.93
CA ILE A 47 3.31 -13.69 -1.26
C ILE A 47 3.61 -12.95 0.05
N ILE A 48 3.64 -11.61 0.03
CA ILE A 48 3.89 -10.81 1.24
C ILE A 48 2.80 -11.08 2.30
N MET A 49 1.53 -11.09 1.90
CA MET A 49 0.41 -11.39 2.80
C MET A 49 0.46 -12.81 3.36
N LEU A 50 0.89 -13.79 2.57
CA LEU A 50 1.09 -15.17 3.01
C LEU A 50 2.19 -15.24 4.08
N LEU A 51 3.34 -14.61 3.83
CA LEU A 51 4.48 -14.59 4.76
C LEU A 51 4.12 -13.89 6.07
N THR A 52 3.46 -12.73 6.01
CA THR A 52 3.03 -12.01 7.21
C THR A 52 1.93 -12.78 7.95
N GLY A 53 0.96 -13.35 7.24
CA GLY A 53 -0.08 -14.20 7.84
C GLY A 53 0.50 -15.42 8.57
N ILE A 54 1.46 -16.12 7.96
CA ILE A 54 2.18 -17.22 8.60
C ILE A 54 2.99 -16.73 9.81
N SER A 55 3.68 -15.59 9.69
CA SER A 55 4.43 -15.00 10.81
C SER A 55 3.52 -14.69 12.01
N VAL A 56 2.31 -14.18 11.76
CA VAL A 56 1.30 -13.93 12.80
C VAL A 56 0.81 -15.22 13.44
N LEU A 57 0.62 -16.30 12.65
CA LEU A 57 0.22 -17.61 13.19
C LEU A 57 1.33 -18.28 14.01
N LEU A 58 2.59 -18.10 13.61
CA LEU A 58 3.77 -18.66 14.30
C LEU A 58 4.17 -17.85 15.53
N GLN A 59 3.92 -16.53 15.53
CA GLN A 59 4.04 -15.72 16.74
C GLN A 59 2.90 -16.08 17.71
N GLN A 60 3.14 -17.13 18.51
CA GLN A 60 2.38 -17.41 19.73
C GLN A 60 2.65 -16.36 20.82
N ARG A 61 2.73 -15.08 20.46
CA ARG A 61 2.63 -14.04 21.47
C ARG A 61 1.18 -14.08 21.93
N PRO A 62 0.90 -14.15 23.24
CA PRO A 62 -0.38 -13.68 23.69
C PRO A 62 -0.44 -12.24 23.15
N THR A 63 -1.25 -12.02 22.10
CA THR A 63 -1.74 -10.69 21.80
C THR A 63 -2.10 -10.13 23.16
N HIS A 64 -1.44 -9.05 23.55
CA HIS A 64 -1.93 -8.25 24.65
C HIS A 64 -3.38 -7.95 24.26
N GLN A 65 -4.31 -8.76 24.77
CA GLN A 65 -5.70 -8.38 24.95
C GLN A 65 -5.67 -7.38 26.09
N SER A 66 -5.11 -6.23 25.78
CA SER A 66 -5.12 -5.03 26.58
C SER A 66 -5.53 -3.87 25.68
N GLU A 67 -6.39 -4.16 24.71
CA GLU A 67 -7.37 -3.19 24.26
C GLU A 67 -8.70 -3.92 24.44
N GLU A 68 -9.16 -3.84 25.68
CA GLU A 68 -10.54 -3.43 25.98
C GLU A 68 -11.25 -2.95 24.71
N ASN A 69 -12.47 -3.46 24.49
CA ASN A 69 -13.48 -2.91 23.58
C ASN A 69 -13.71 -1.41 23.88
N LYS A 70 -12.71 -0.58 23.64
CA LYS A 70 -12.88 0.83 23.34
C LYS A 70 -13.32 0.76 21.91
N GLU A 71 -14.60 0.98 21.70
CA GLU A 71 -15.03 1.54 20.43
C GLU A 71 -14.12 2.75 20.22
N GLU A 72 -13.04 2.59 19.43
CA GLU A 72 -12.26 3.71 18.93
C GLU A 72 -13.20 4.44 17.98
N THR A 73 -14.09 5.25 18.57
CA THR A 73 -14.97 6.11 17.81
C THR A 73 -14.06 7.14 17.18
N PHE A 74 -13.73 6.92 15.91
CA PHE A 74 -12.96 7.87 15.11
C PHE A 74 -13.55 9.26 15.30
N SER A 75 -12.70 10.21 15.67
CA SER A 75 -13.11 11.60 15.78
C SER A 75 -13.54 12.10 14.39
N LEU A 76 -14.53 13.00 14.33
CA LEU A 76 -14.87 13.71 13.08
C LEU A 76 -13.62 14.36 12.43
N LYS A 77 -12.63 14.75 13.24
CA LYS A 77 -11.36 15.30 12.77
C LYS A 77 -10.51 14.25 12.07
N GLU A 78 -10.47 13.02 12.56
CA GLU A 78 -9.74 11.89 11.96
C GLU A 78 -10.43 11.45 10.67
N TYR A 79 -11.77 11.38 10.67
CA TYR A 79 -12.52 11.08 9.46
C TYR A 79 -12.29 12.13 8.37
N LYS A 80 -12.37 13.42 8.72
CA LYS A 80 -12.05 14.51 7.80
C LYS A 80 -10.59 14.45 7.34
N PHE A 81 -9.68 14.05 8.22
CA PHE A 81 -8.27 13.92 7.88
C PHE A 81 -8.05 12.86 6.79
N ILE A 82 -8.62 11.67 6.98
CA ILE A 82 -8.58 10.55 6.03
C ILE A 82 -9.26 10.92 4.72
N LEU A 83 -10.46 11.52 4.79
CA LEU A 83 -11.23 11.89 3.59
C LEU A 83 -10.49 12.93 2.74
N THR A 84 -9.81 13.88 3.38
CA THR A 84 -8.99 14.88 2.66
C THR A 84 -7.81 14.21 1.98
N PHE A 85 -7.11 13.29 2.65
CA PHE A 85 -6.02 12.54 2.02
C PHE A 85 -6.51 11.71 0.84
N PHE A 86 -7.66 11.06 0.97
CA PHE A 86 -8.30 10.33 -0.14
C PHE A 86 -8.61 11.26 -1.32
N ALA A 87 -9.14 12.45 -1.05
CA ALA A 87 -9.36 13.46 -2.09
C ALA A 87 -8.07 13.87 -2.80
N MET A 88 -6.94 13.99 -2.07
CA MET A 88 -5.63 14.26 -2.68
C MET A 88 -5.18 13.15 -3.64
N ILE A 89 -5.47 11.89 -3.33
CA ILE A 89 -5.18 10.75 -4.23
C ILE A 89 -6.02 10.88 -5.51
N VAL A 90 -7.31 11.18 -5.39
CA VAL A 90 -8.19 11.37 -6.56
C VAL A 90 -7.68 12.51 -7.43
N VAL A 91 -7.31 13.64 -6.82
CA VAL A 91 -6.71 14.78 -7.52
C VAL A 91 -5.42 14.37 -8.22
N TYR A 92 -4.55 13.58 -7.59
CA TYR A 92 -3.33 13.08 -8.21
C TYR A 92 -3.60 12.24 -9.46
N VAL A 93 -4.58 11.33 -9.42
CA VAL A 93 -4.97 10.51 -10.58
C VAL A 93 -5.47 11.37 -11.74
N ILE A 94 -6.26 12.42 -11.44
CA ILE A 94 -6.71 13.38 -12.45
C ILE A 94 -5.51 14.16 -13.01
N LEU A 95 -4.58 14.60 -12.13
CA LEU A 95 -3.36 15.29 -12.53
C LEU A 95 -2.51 14.44 -13.47
N LEU A 96 -2.36 13.13 -13.24
CA LEU A 96 -1.64 12.24 -14.16
C LEU A 96 -2.19 12.24 -15.60
N SER A 97 -3.48 12.56 -15.77
CA SER A 97 -4.10 12.66 -17.10
C SER A 97 -3.87 14.03 -17.77
N ILE A 98 -3.50 15.05 -17.00
CA ILE A 98 -3.33 16.44 -17.47
C ILE A 98 -1.83 16.78 -17.59
N ILE A 99 -1.05 16.37 -16.60
CA ILE A 99 0.39 16.59 -16.47
C ILE A 99 1.08 15.22 -16.34
N THR A 100 2.26 15.08 -16.95
CA THR A 100 3.02 13.81 -16.96
C THR A 100 3.39 13.33 -15.56
N PHE A 101 3.87 12.08 -15.44
CA PHE A 101 4.17 11.43 -14.15
C PHE A 101 5.03 12.27 -13.19
N PHE A 102 6.10 12.90 -13.68
CA PHE A 102 7.07 13.61 -12.83
C PHE A 102 6.47 14.80 -12.05
N PRO A 103 5.87 15.81 -12.70
CA PRO A 103 5.29 16.95 -11.99
C PRO A 103 4.07 16.55 -11.14
N ALA A 104 3.22 15.62 -11.60
CA ALA A 104 2.08 15.12 -10.82
C ALA A 104 2.52 14.51 -9.49
N THR A 105 3.49 13.60 -9.56
CA THR A 105 3.96 12.84 -8.39
C THR A 105 4.73 13.74 -7.43
N PHE A 106 5.52 14.68 -7.95
CA PHE A 106 6.23 15.65 -7.11
C PHE A 106 5.26 16.54 -6.32
N ILE A 107 4.24 17.08 -6.98
CA ILE A 107 3.21 17.93 -6.33
C ILE A 107 2.45 17.11 -5.29
N PHE A 108 2.03 15.90 -5.65
CA PHE A 108 1.32 15.00 -4.74
C PHE A 108 2.17 14.68 -3.50
N LEU A 109 3.44 14.29 -3.67
CA LEU A 109 4.33 13.99 -2.54
C LEU A 109 4.56 15.22 -1.66
N CYS A 110 4.84 16.38 -2.24
CA CYS A 110 5.02 17.61 -1.48
C CYS A 110 3.78 17.96 -0.66
N ALA A 111 2.60 17.91 -1.27
CA ALA A 111 1.35 18.22 -0.61
C ALA A 111 1.02 17.18 0.47
N SER A 112 1.18 15.89 0.15
CA SER A 112 0.87 14.78 1.05
C SER A 112 1.74 14.81 2.30
N MET A 113 3.04 15.10 2.15
CA MET A 113 3.95 15.20 3.29
C MET A 113 3.62 16.39 4.17
N LEU A 114 3.36 17.58 3.62
CA LEU A 114 2.94 18.74 4.42
C LEU A 114 1.63 18.48 5.17
N TYR A 115 0.71 17.74 4.54
CA TYR A 115 -0.58 17.41 5.12
C TYR A 115 -0.47 16.34 6.22
N LEU A 116 0.31 15.29 6.01
CA LEU A 116 0.51 14.21 6.99
C LEU A 116 1.43 14.60 8.14
N LYS A 117 2.44 15.40 7.88
CA LYS A 117 3.48 15.73 8.85
C LYS A 117 3.95 17.16 8.65
N ASN A 118 4.11 17.89 9.74
CA ASN A 118 4.63 19.26 9.68
C ASN A 118 6.17 19.23 9.51
N VAL A 119 6.66 18.71 8.38
CA VAL A 119 8.08 18.65 8.02
C VAL A 119 8.56 19.97 7.44
N SER A 120 9.83 20.29 7.67
CA SER A 120 10.43 21.50 7.09
C SER A 120 10.43 21.43 5.57
N TRP A 121 10.13 22.56 4.92
CA TRP A 121 9.95 22.63 3.46
C TRP A 121 11.17 22.10 2.68
N LYS A 122 12.39 22.29 3.22
CA LYS A 122 13.63 21.80 2.61
C LYS A 122 13.69 20.27 2.59
N VAL A 123 13.35 19.62 3.72
CA VAL A 123 13.33 18.16 3.82
C VAL A 123 12.22 17.60 2.95
N ASN A 124 11.06 18.23 2.93
CA ASN A 124 9.94 17.81 2.09
C ASN A 124 10.32 17.78 0.59
N ILE A 125 10.91 18.87 0.08
CA ILE A 125 11.33 18.96 -1.33
C ILE A 125 12.39 17.90 -1.63
N LEU A 126 13.41 17.76 -0.77
CA LEU A 126 14.49 16.80 -0.98
C LEU A 126 13.97 15.35 -1.01
N VAL A 127 13.11 14.99 -0.05
CA VAL A 127 12.52 13.65 0.01
C VAL A 127 11.58 13.42 -1.16
N SER A 128 10.74 14.40 -1.52
CA SER A 128 9.83 14.29 -2.65
C SER A 128 10.58 14.09 -3.98
N ILE A 129 11.64 14.86 -4.25
CA ILE A 129 12.49 14.66 -5.44
C ILE A 129 13.13 13.27 -5.40
N GLY A 130 13.74 12.90 -4.27
CA GLY A 130 14.37 11.59 -4.11
C GLY A 130 13.40 10.43 -4.36
N SER A 131 12.20 10.52 -3.80
CA SER A 131 11.14 9.53 -4.00
C SER A 131 10.69 9.46 -5.46
N VAL A 132 10.48 10.59 -6.15
CA VAL A 132 10.13 10.58 -7.58
C VAL A 132 11.20 9.88 -8.41
N ILE A 133 12.49 10.16 -8.15
CA ILE A 133 13.61 9.52 -8.85
C ILE A 133 13.63 8.01 -8.58
N VAL A 134 13.51 7.60 -7.31
CA VAL A 134 13.50 6.18 -6.94
C VAL A 134 12.33 5.45 -7.59
N ILE A 135 11.12 6.02 -7.54
CA ILE A 135 9.94 5.43 -8.17
C ILE A 135 10.15 5.34 -9.67
N TYR A 136 10.63 6.40 -10.32
CA TYR A 136 10.91 6.38 -11.75
C TYR A 136 11.91 5.29 -12.13
N LEU A 137 13.03 5.19 -11.41
CA LEU A 137 14.04 4.17 -11.68
C LEU A 137 13.48 2.75 -11.47
N LEU A 138 12.70 2.55 -10.42
CA LEU A 138 12.10 1.26 -10.12
C LEU A 138 11.15 0.84 -11.26
N PHE A 139 10.23 1.71 -11.67
CA PHE A 139 9.28 1.36 -12.73
C PHE A 139 9.90 1.34 -14.13
N SER A 140 10.87 2.21 -14.42
CA SER A 140 11.53 2.26 -15.73
C SER A 140 12.55 1.15 -15.92
N LYS A 141 13.41 0.88 -14.91
CA LYS A 141 14.50 -0.10 -15.02
C LYS A 141 14.13 -1.49 -14.53
N LEU A 142 13.36 -1.59 -13.44
CA LEU A 142 12.96 -2.89 -12.91
C LEU A 142 11.72 -3.39 -13.64
N PHE A 143 10.72 -2.53 -13.82
CA PHE A 143 9.43 -2.93 -14.39
C PHE A 143 9.27 -2.66 -15.88
N HIS A 144 10.19 -1.93 -16.53
CA HIS A 144 10.11 -1.59 -17.96
C HIS A 144 8.76 -0.94 -18.36
N ILE A 145 8.10 -0.25 -17.42
CA ILE A 145 6.81 0.40 -17.63
C ILE A 145 7.04 1.79 -18.25
N ILE A 146 6.27 2.11 -19.29
CA ILE A 146 6.26 3.43 -19.92
C ILE A 146 5.30 4.32 -19.12
N PHE A 147 5.81 5.42 -18.60
CA PHE A 147 5.00 6.42 -17.91
C PHE A 147 4.31 7.38 -18.90
N PRO A 148 3.08 7.84 -18.61
CA PRO A 148 2.42 8.91 -19.35
C PRO A 148 3.06 10.29 -19.12
#